data_AF-A0A1B9IWT2-F1
#
_entry.id   AF-A0A1B9IWT2-F1
#
_cell.length_a   1.000
_cell.length_b   1.000
_cell.length_c   1.000
_cell.angle_alpha   90.00
_cell.angle_beta   90.00
_cell.angle_gamma   90.00
#
_symmetry.space_group_name_H-M   'P 1'
#
loop_
_entity.id
_entity.type
_entity.pdbx_description
1 polymer ?
#
loop_
_entity_poly.entity_id
_entity_poly.type
_entity_poly.pdbx_seq_one_letter_code
_entity_poly.pdbx_strand_id
1 'polypeptide(L)'
;MVKREGPASPVSSDVSNSTLTPYDSISIKDEKPPVNNKKVRCSPKKENGGKGGTKVPWSIEEDEALIVILDQIIKCQLWPAIKSSGNSQLIQRGSYGAQYHAKLLLKQGKTSSALSRK
;
A
#
# COMPACT_ATOMS: atom_id res chain seq x y z
N MET A 1 60.42 12.65 2.54
CA MET A 1 60.12 12.78 1.10
C MET A 1 59.76 11.42 0.55
N VAL A 2 58.49 11.17 0.18
CA VAL A 2 58.10 10.75 -1.18
C VAL A 2 56.61 11.11 -1.35
N LYS A 3 56.31 12.07 -2.23
CA LYS A 3 54.97 12.37 -2.77
C LYS A 3 54.60 11.25 -3.76
N ARG A 4 53.36 10.78 -3.78
CA ARG A 4 52.79 10.07 -4.94
C ARG A 4 51.60 10.86 -5.46
N GLU A 5 51.77 11.38 -6.66
CA GLU A 5 50.78 12.11 -7.45
C GLU A 5 50.23 11.21 -8.57
N GLY A 6 48.92 11.29 -8.82
CA GLY A 6 48.24 11.11 -10.13
C GLY A 6 48.34 9.77 -10.88
N PRO A 7 47.55 9.54 -11.94
CA PRO A 7 46.92 10.55 -12.80
C PRO A 7 45.38 10.43 -12.99
N ALA A 8 44.84 11.49 -13.60
CA ALA A 8 43.44 11.76 -13.91
C ALA A 8 42.90 11.03 -15.16
N SER A 9 41.57 11.04 -15.28
CA SER A 9 40.71 10.52 -16.37
C SER A 9 41.03 11.04 -17.77
N PRO A 10 40.44 10.43 -18.81
CA PRO A 10 39.65 11.25 -19.74
C PRO A 10 38.33 10.59 -20.23
N VAL A 11 37.32 11.46 -20.46
CA VAL A 11 36.30 11.60 -21.56
C VAL A 11 35.95 10.36 -22.42
N SER A 12 34.78 10.16 -23.03
CA SER A 12 33.74 11.07 -23.51
C SER A 12 32.51 10.26 -23.97
N SER A 13 31.33 10.86 -23.79
CA SER A 13 30.13 10.87 -24.66
C SER A 13 29.94 9.82 -25.78
N ASP A 14 28.75 9.20 -25.81
CA ASP A 14 28.02 9.07 -27.06
C ASP A 14 26.51 9.32 -26.90
N VAL A 15 25.95 9.89 -27.96
CA VAL A 15 24.78 10.75 -28.03
C VAL A 15 23.71 10.04 -28.87
N SER A 16 22.47 10.08 -28.37
CA SER A 16 21.22 10.23 -29.12
C SER A 16 20.59 9.10 -29.96
N ASN A 17 19.25 9.18 -29.90
CA ASN A 17 18.23 8.92 -30.92
C ASN A 17 17.75 7.48 -31.17
N SER A 18 16.57 7.19 -30.63
CA SER A 18 15.55 6.45 -31.37
C SER A 18 14.26 7.27 -31.42
N THR A 19 14.23 8.13 -32.44
CA THR A 19 13.15 8.34 -33.41
C THR A 19 11.74 7.85 -33.04
N LEU A 20 10.87 8.83 -32.85
CA LEU A 20 9.42 8.78 -33.00
C LEU A 20 8.99 8.09 -34.31
N THR A 21 8.00 7.20 -34.24
CA THR A 21 7.01 7.04 -35.31
C THR A 21 5.63 7.45 -34.78
N PRO A 22 4.93 8.37 -35.45
CA PRO A 22 3.54 8.67 -35.19
C PRO A 22 2.65 7.76 -36.04
N TYR A 23 1.38 7.66 -35.65
CA TYR A 23 0.26 7.20 -36.47
C TYR A 23 0.08 5.68 -36.58
N ASP A 24 -0.85 5.16 -35.77
CA ASP A 24 -1.83 4.24 -36.34
C ASP A 24 -3.23 4.60 -35.85
N SER A 25 -4.07 4.93 -36.83
CA SER A 25 -5.44 5.38 -36.67
C SER A 25 -6.37 4.19 -36.52
N ILE A 26 -6.90 3.96 -35.33
CA ILE A 26 -8.07 3.10 -35.13
C ILE A 26 -9.28 3.98 -34.79
N SER A 27 -9.99 4.34 -35.86
CA SER A 27 -11.35 4.83 -35.82
C SER A 27 -12.27 3.68 -35.39
N ILE A 28 -12.64 3.63 -34.10
CA ILE A 28 -13.70 2.74 -33.62
C ILE A 28 -14.95 3.59 -33.44
N LYS A 29 -15.83 3.45 -34.43
CA LYS A 29 -17.22 3.89 -34.40
C LYS A 29 -17.98 3.09 -33.33
N ASP A 30 -18.82 3.83 -32.60
CA ASP A 30 -20.22 3.51 -32.29
C ASP A 30 -20.56 2.04 -31.93
N GLU A 31 -20.87 1.78 -30.65
CA GLU A 31 -22.23 1.34 -30.31
C GLU A 31 -22.47 1.31 -28.80
N LYS A 32 -23.64 1.83 -28.42
CA LYS A 32 -24.21 1.85 -27.06
C LYS A 32 -25.26 0.74 -26.95
N PRO A 33 -25.16 -0.20 -26.00
CA PRO A 33 -26.34 -0.99 -25.63
C PRO A 33 -27.10 -0.32 -24.47
N PRO A 34 -28.42 -0.02 -24.61
CA PRO A 34 -29.26 0.37 -23.49
C PRO A 34 -29.77 -0.86 -22.75
N VAL A 35 -29.17 -1.23 -21.62
CA VAL A 35 -29.71 -2.29 -20.75
C VAL A 35 -30.68 -1.69 -19.75
N ASN A 36 -31.91 -1.53 -20.22
CA ASN A 36 -33.12 -1.44 -19.40
C ASN A 36 -33.32 -2.79 -18.72
N ASN A 37 -33.35 -2.87 -17.38
CA ASN A 37 -34.12 -3.89 -16.68
C ASN A 37 -34.45 -3.53 -15.22
N LYS A 38 -35.73 -3.23 -15.03
CA LYS A 38 -36.62 -3.62 -13.92
C LYS A 38 -36.17 -3.33 -12.48
N LYS A 39 -36.79 -2.28 -11.92
CA LYS A 39 -37.07 -2.10 -10.49
C LYS A 39 -37.61 -3.39 -9.86
N VAL A 40 -36.79 -4.08 -9.06
CA VAL A 40 -37.29 -5.06 -8.09
C VAL A 40 -37.71 -4.28 -6.84
N ARG A 41 -39.04 -4.21 -6.61
CA ARG A 41 -39.63 -3.78 -5.35
C ARG A 41 -39.07 -4.64 -4.22
N CYS A 42 -38.27 -4.05 -3.35
CA CYS A 42 -37.87 -4.67 -2.09
C CYS A 42 -38.98 -4.36 -1.06
N SER A 43 -39.80 -5.36 -0.72
CA SER A 43 -40.75 -5.28 0.38
C SER A 43 -39.98 -5.11 1.70
N PRO A 44 -40.40 -4.23 2.63
CA PRO A 44 -39.73 -4.11 3.92
C PRO A 44 -40.03 -5.35 4.77
N LYS A 45 -38.98 -6.14 5.04
CA LYS A 45 -39.00 -7.19 6.06
C LYS A 45 -39.16 -6.51 7.43
N LYS A 46 -40.24 -6.83 8.14
CA LYS A 46 -40.38 -6.53 9.57
C LYS A 46 -39.28 -7.30 10.33
N GLU A 47 -38.31 -6.60 10.92
CA GLU A 47 -37.48 -7.17 11.98
C GLU A 47 -38.20 -7.01 13.32
N ASN A 48 -38.79 -8.11 13.79
CA ASN A 48 -38.94 -8.36 15.22
C ASN A 48 -37.67 -9.10 15.65
N GLY A 49 -36.82 -8.47 16.45
CA GLY A 49 -35.61 -9.16 16.90
C GLY A 49 -34.69 -8.34 17.79
N GLY A 50 -34.89 -8.47 19.10
CA GLY A 50 -33.84 -8.32 20.10
C GLY A 50 -33.55 -6.89 20.53
N LYS A 51 -33.58 -6.66 21.84
CA LYS A 51 -32.92 -5.51 22.48
C LYS A 51 -31.44 -5.55 22.08
N GLY A 52 -31.10 -4.86 21.00
CA GLY A 52 -29.75 -4.73 20.52
C GLY A 52 -28.92 -4.06 21.58
N GLY A 53 -27.83 -4.71 22.00
CA GLY A 53 -26.80 -4.05 22.78
C GLY A 53 -26.44 -2.74 22.08
N THR A 54 -26.40 -1.66 22.82
CA THR A 54 -26.03 -0.33 22.30
C THR A 54 -24.61 -0.46 21.78
N LYS A 55 -24.46 -0.70 20.48
CA LYS A 55 -23.16 -0.66 19.81
C LYS A 55 -22.74 0.79 19.88
N VAL A 56 -21.90 1.11 20.86
CA VAL A 56 -21.27 2.42 20.97
C VAL A 56 -20.49 2.63 19.67
N PRO A 57 -20.81 3.69 18.89
CA PRO A 57 -20.04 4.00 17.71
C PRO A 57 -18.64 4.43 18.11
N TRP A 58 -17.62 4.05 17.34
CA TRP A 58 -16.26 4.50 17.54
C TRP A 58 -16.16 6.02 17.35
N SER A 59 -15.52 6.68 18.29
CA SER A 59 -15.25 8.12 18.21
C SER A 59 -13.93 8.39 17.50
N ILE A 60 -13.78 9.61 16.96
CA ILE A 60 -12.55 10.03 16.29
C ILE A 60 -11.40 10.07 17.29
N GLU A 61 -11.66 10.46 18.53
CA GLU A 61 -10.67 10.52 19.61
C GLU A 61 -10.15 9.13 19.98
N GLU A 62 -11.02 8.10 19.94
CA GLU A 62 -10.61 6.71 20.14
C GLU A 62 -9.71 6.24 19.00
N ASP A 63 -10.07 6.54 17.75
CA ASP A 63 -9.26 6.22 16.57
C ASP A 63 -7.87 6.89 16.63
N GLU A 64 -7.81 8.18 17.01
CA GLU A 64 -6.56 8.91 17.19
C GLU A 64 -5.68 8.28 18.28
N ALA A 65 -6.26 7.93 19.42
CA ALA A 65 -5.54 7.26 20.50
C ALA A 65 -4.97 5.91 20.04
N LEU A 66 -5.75 5.12 19.30
CA LEU A 66 -5.30 3.85 18.73
C LEU A 66 -4.14 4.04 17.74
N ILE A 67 -4.19 5.07 16.89
CA ILE A 67 -3.10 5.38 15.95
C ILE A 67 -1.80 5.67 16.70
N VAL A 68 -1.86 6.47 17.78
CA VAL A 68 -0.68 6.81 18.59
C VAL A 68 -0.10 5.57 19.28
N ILE A 69 -0.96 4.74 19.88
CA ILE A 69 -0.53 3.49 20.53
C ILE A 69 0.13 2.56 19.51
N LEU A 70 -0.47 2.41 18.33
CA LEU A 70 0.06 1.56 17.27
C LEU A 70 1.43 2.04 16.77
N ASP A 71 1.61 3.35 16.60
CA ASP A 71 2.90 3.93 16.23
C ASP A 71 4.00 3.61 17.27
N GLN A 72 3.64 3.66 18.54
CA GLN A 72 4.57 3.33 19.63
C GLN A 72 4.92 1.84 19.66
N ILE A 73 3.95 0.96 19.42
CA ILE A 73 4.18 -0.48 19.29
C ILE A 73 5.14 -0.76 18.13
N ILE A 74 4.96 -0.09 16.98
CA ILE A 74 5.86 -0.23 15.83
C ILE A 74 7.28 0.20 16.18
N LYS A 75 7.44 1.34 16.87
CA LYS A 75 8.75 1.86 17.26
C LYS A 75 9.48 0.94 18.26
N CYS A 76 8.76 0.45 19.27
CA CYS A 76 9.37 -0.24 20.41
C CYS A 76 9.40 -1.77 20.26
N GLN A 77 8.32 -2.38 19.74
CA GLN A 77 8.11 -3.83 19.82
C GLN A 77 8.37 -4.57 18.51
N LEU A 78 8.20 -3.89 17.37
CA LEU A 78 8.37 -4.54 16.05
C LEU A 78 9.78 -5.10 15.85
N TRP A 79 10.82 -4.32 16.16
CA TRP A 79 12.19 -4.73 15.90
C TRP A 79 12.67 -5.89 16.79
N PRO A 80 12.40 -5.90 18.10
CA PRO A 80 12.61 -7.09 18.93
C PRO A 80 11.89 -8.34 18.41
N ALA A 81 10.64 -8.20 17.96
CA ALA A 81 9.87 -9.30 17.40
C ALA A 81 10.50 -9.85 16.11
N ILE A 82 10.97 -8.98 15.21
CA ILE A 82 11.66 -9.42 13.98
C ILE A 82 12.95 -10.17 14.31
N LYS A 83 13.75 -9.67 15.26
CA LYS A 83 15.00 -10.35 15.66
C LYS A 83 14.73 -11.73 16.27
N SER A 84 13.72 -11.84 17.12
CA SER A 84 13.33 -13.12 17.74
C SER A 84 12.72 -14.11 16.73
N SER A 85 12.08 -13.62 15.66
CA SER A 85 11.54 -14.47 14.59
C SER A 85 12.61 -15.19 13.75
N GLY A 86 13.87 -14.75 13.80
CA GLY A 86 14.94 -15.32 12.97
C GLY A 86 14.80 -15.04 11.47
N ASN A 87 13.92 -14.13 11.05
CA ASN A 87 13.73 -13.81 9.64
C ASN A 87 14.89 -12.97 9.09
N SER A 88 15.90 -13.64 8.54
CA SER A 88 17.12 -13.01 8.01
C SER A 88 16.83 -11.94 6.94
N GLN A 89 15.79 -12.11 6.12
CA GLN A 89 15.43 -11.14 5.09
C GLN A 89 14.96 -9.82 5.70
N LEU A 90 14.12 -9.86 6.74
CA LEU A 90 13.69 -8.66 7.45
C LEU A 90 14.82 -8.02 8.27
N ILE A 91 15.69 -8.83 8.86
CA ILE A 91 16.85 -8.33 9.62
C ILE A 91 17.80 -7.53 8.72
N GLN A 92 18.03 -8.00 7.48
CA GLN A 92 18.87 -7.28 6.49
C GLN A 92 18.29 -5.92 6.07
N ARG A 93 16.97 -5.73 6.14
CA ARG A 93 16.33 -4.43 5.84
C ARG A 93 16.55 -3.38 6.93
N GLY A 94 16.98 -3.80 8.12
CA GLY A 94 17.23 -2.92 9.26
C GLY A 94 15.96 -2.45 9.96
N SER A 95 16.13 -1.87 11.16
CA SER A 95 15.03 -1.44 12.03
C SER A 95 14.17 -0.35 11.40
N TYR A 96 14.80 0.67 10.84
CA TYR A 96 14.11 1.79 10.21
C TYR A 96 13.28 1.34 9.00
N GLY A 97 13.87 0.52 8.12
CA GLY A 97 13.18 0.00 6.93
C GLY A 97 11.95 -0.84 7.31
N ALA A 98 12.10 -1.71 8.32
CA ALA A 98 10.98 -2.50 8.83
C ALA A 98 9.86 -1.63 9.43
N GLN A 99 10.19 -0.63 10.24
CA GLN A 99 9.21 0.30 10.82
C GLN A 99 8.49 1.12 9.75
N TYR A 100 9.22 1.66 8.78
CA TYR A 100 8.66 2.40 7.66
C TYR A 100 7.67 1.54 6.86
N HIS A 101 8.07 0.32 6.49
CA HIS A 101 7.21 -0.59 5.73
C HIS A 101 5.98 -1.03 6.52
N ALA A 102 6.09 -1.26 7.84
CA ALA A 102 4.93 -1.59 8.67
C ALA A 102 3.88 -0.46 8.66
N LYS A 103 4.29 0.80 8.81
CA LYS A 103 3.38 1.95 8.71
C LYS A 103 2.74 2.07 7.33
N LEU A 104 3.50 1.78 6.27
CA LEU A 104 2.98 1.82 4.91
C LEU A 104 1.91 0.75 4.67
N LEU A 105 2.13 -0.48 5.14
CA LEU A 105 1.16 -1.58 5.04
C LEU A 105 -0.14 -1.26 5.77
N LEU A 106 -0.05 -0.63 6.95
CA LEU A 106 -1.21 -0.17 7.72
C LEU A 106 -2.03 0.88 6.96
N LYS A 107 -1.37 1.89 6.38
CA LYS A 107 -2.04 2.92 5.57
C LYS A 107 -2.76 2.33 4.35
N GLN A 108 -2.22 1.27 3.77
CA GLN A 108 -2.81 0.61 2.60
C GLN A 108 -3.92 -0.39 2.96
N GLY A 109 -4.19 -0.62 4.26
CA GLY A 109 -5.15 -1.63 4.70
C GLY A 109 -4.77 -3.06 4.28
N LYS A 110 -3.49 -3.30 3.97
CA LYS A 110 -3.01 -4.60 3.48
C LYS A 110 -2.80 -5.54 4.67
N THR A 111 -3.85 -6.24 5.03
CA THR A 111 -3.81 -7.38 5.95
C THR A 111 -3.87 -8.68 5.14
N SER A 112 -3.26 -9.75 5.64
CA SER A 112 -3.16 -11.05 4.94
C SER A 112 -4.50 -11.63 4.51
N SER A 113 -5.62 -11.23 5.13
CA SER A 113 -6.98 -11.58 4.72
C SER A 113 -7.37 -11.09 3.31
N ALA A 114 -6.66 -10.10 2.75
CA ALA A 114 -6.86 -9.65 1.38
C ALA A 114 -6.18 -10.54 0.33
N LEU A 115 -5.18 -11.35 0.73
CA LEU A 115 -4.41 -12.24 -0.16
C LEU A 115 -4.99 -13.66 -0.26
N SER A 116 -5.89 -14.05 0.66
CA SER A 116 -6.48 -15.41 0.71
C SER A 116 -7.77 -15.58 -0.13
N ARG A 117 -8.17 -14.57 -0.93
CA ARG A 117 -9.37 -14.63 -1.80
C ARG A 117 -9.02 -14.82 -3.27
N LYS A 118 -8.10 -15.73 -3.57
CA LYS A 118 -7.83 -16.21 -4.93
C LYS A 118 -7.61 -17.72 -4.91
#